data_AF-A0A1R3J7W2-F1
#
_entry.id   AF-A0A1R3J7W2-F1
#
_cell.length_a   1.000
_cell.length_b   1.000
_cell.length_c   1.000
_cell.angle_alpha   90.00
_cell.angle_beta   90.00
_cell.angle_gamma   90.00
#
_symmetry.space_group_name_H-M   'P 1'
#
loop_
_entity.id
_entity.type
_entity.pdbx_description
1 polymer ?
#
loop_
_entity_poly.entity_id
_entity_poly.type
_entity_poly.pdbx_seq_one_letter_code
_entity_poly.pdbx_strand_id
1 'polypeptide(L)'
;MASSLSLFFFLFFIAFSATLTIPANSLPTFFPRATYSQSLIKHAKTPKPKLPFKTHYFPQTLDHFTFQPKSSKIFYQKYLINTHYWHKGGPIFVYTGNEGNIEWFAANTGFMLDIAPKFKALLVFIE
;
A
#
# COMPACT_ATOMS: atom_id res chain seq x y z
N MET A 1 -40.15 -35.70 -39.92
CA MET A 1 -39.39 -35.76 -38.65
C MET A 1 -37.88 -35.95 -38.92
N ALA A 2 -37.26 -35.05 -39.70
CA ALA A 2 -35.83 -35.17 -40.05
C ALA A 2 -35.07 -33.82 -39.97
N SER A 3 -35.78 -32.69 -39.87
CA SER A 3 -35.18 -31.34 -39.83
C SER A 3 -34.76 -30.88 -38.43
N SER A 4 -35.34 -31.44 -37.36
CA SER A 4 -35.00 -31.07 -35.98
C SER A 4 -33.66 -31.65 -35.50
N LEU A 5 -33.24 -32.78 -36.07
CA LEU A 5 -31.99 -33.45 -35.70
C LEU A 5 -30.78 -32.68 -36.23
N SER A 6 -30.88 -32.13 -37.46
CA SER A 6 -29.83 -31.29 -38.05
C SER A 6 -29.63 -29.97 -37.31
N LEU A 7 -30.71 -29.35 -36.80
CA LEU A 7 -30.61 -28.12 -36.00
C LEU A 7 -29.93 -28.38 -34.66
N PHE A 8 -30.19 -29.55 -34.07
CA PHE A 8 -29.59 -29.96 -32.80
C PHE A 8 -28.08 -30.18 -32.92
N PHE A 9 -27.62 -30.84 -33.99
CA PHE A 9 -26.20 -30.99 -34.27
C PHE A 9 -25.51 -29.67 -34.60
N PHE A 10 -26.20 -28.75 -35.29
CA PHE A 10 -25.67 -27.42 -35.61
C PHE A 10 -25.53 -26.53 -34.35
N LEU A 11 -26.51 -26.55 -33.45
CA LEU A 11 -26.45 -25.85 -32.16
C LEU A 11 -25.37 -26.43 -31.24
N PHE A 12 -25.17 -27.76 -31.26
CA PHE A 12 -24.10 -28.42 -30.51
C PHE A 12 -22.71 -28.03 -31.03
N PHE A 13 -22.57 -27.86 -32.36
CA PHE A 13 -21.32 -27.39 -32.98
C PHE A 13 -20.96 -25.96 -32.55
N ILE A 14 -21.94 -25.04 -32.51
CA ILE A 14 -21.72 -23.65 -32.07
C ILE A 14 -21.32 -23.61 -30.58
N ALA A 15 -21.96 -24.41 -29.73
CA ALA A 15 -21.62 -24.50 -28.31
C ALA A 15 -20.23 -25.12 -28.06
N PHE A 16 -19.79 -26.07 -28.90
CA PHE A 16 -18.48 -26.70 -28.79
C PHE A 16 -17.35 -25.83 -29.36
N SER A 17 -17.62 -24.99 -30.38
CA SER A 17 -16.63 -24.04 -30.90
C SER A 17 -16.31 -22.88 -29.95
N ALA A 18 -17.17 -22.61 -28.95
CA ALA A 18 -17.00 -21.51 -28.02
C ALA A 18 -16.07 -21.81 -26.81
N THR A 19 -15.48 -23.01 -26.72
CA THR A 19 -14.61 -23.40 -25.59
C THR A 19 -13.11 -23.36 -25.91
N LEU A 20 -12.70 -22.77 -27.04
CA LEU A 20 -11.30 -22.39 -27.25
C LEU A 20 -11.01 -21.09 -26.48
N THR A 21 -10.90 -21.20 -25.16
CA THR A 21 -10.17 -20.22 -24.36
C THR A 21 -8.71 -20.27 -24.80
N ILE A 22 -8.33 -19.29 -25.63
CA ILE A 22 -6.92 -18.99 -25.88
C ILE A 22 -6.29 -18.74 -24.51
N PRO A 23 -5.28 -19.51 -24.08
CA PRO A 23 -4.53 -19.11 -22.92
C PRO A 23 -3.89 -17.77 -23.25
N ALA A 24 -4.37 -16.71 -22.61
CA ALA A 24 -3.63 -15.45 -22.58
C ALA A 24 -2.34 -15.77 -21.83
N ASN A 25 -1.29 -16.10 -22.58
CA ASN A 25 0.07 -16.11 -22.08
C ASN A 25 0.40 -14.65 -21.75
N SER A 26 -0.01 -14.19 -20.56
CA SER A 26 0.60 -13.03 -19.97
C SER A 26 2.08 -13.38 -19.83
N LEU A 27 2.93 -12.59 -20.49
CA LEU A 27 4.33 -12.58 -20.13
C LEU A 27 4.39 -12.42 -18.61
N PRO A 28 5.20 -13.21 -17.89
CA PRO A 28 5.36 -13.00 -16.47
C PRO A 28 5.90 -11.57 -16.32
N THR A 29 5.04 -10.65 -15.86
CA THR A 29 5.49 -9.34 -15.43
C THR A 29 6.38 -9.64 -14.23
N PHE A 30 7.68 -9.71 -14.50
CA PHE A 30 8.69 -9.82 -13.46
C PHE A 30 8.67 -8.51 -12.69
N PHE A 31 7.79 -8.44 -11.70
CA PHE A 31 8.04 -7.55 -10.58
C PHE A 31 9.22 -8.18 -9.85
N PRO A 32 10.36 -7.49 -9.69
CA PRO A 32 11.35 -7.93 -8.73
C PRO A 32 10.67 -7.88 -7.36
N ARG A 33 10.07 -9.01 -6.97
CA ARG A 33 9.83 -9.30 -5.56
C ARG A 33 11.23 -9.21 -4.98
N ALA A 34 11.48 -8.18 -4.18
CA ALA A 34 12.68 -8.16 -3.38
C ALA A 34 12.67 -9.48 -2.61
N THR A 35 13.48 -10.44 -3.06
CA THR A 35 13.81 -11.62 -2.29
C THR A 35 14.48 -11.04 -1.07
N TYR A 36 13.71 -10.92 0.00
CA TYR A 36 14.25 -10.75 1.33
C TYR A 36 15.03 -12.03 1.59
N SER A 37 16.29 -12.04 1.15
CA SER A 37 17.26 -12.90 1.78
C SER A 37 17.25 -12.43 3.24
N GLN A 38 16.64 -13.23 4.10
CA GLN A 38 17.08 -13.33 5.47
C GLN A 38 18.52 -13.84 5.43
N SER A 39 19.44 -12.98 5.02
CA SER A 39 20.83 -13.03 5.44
C SER A 39 20.81 -12.66 6.91
N LEU A 40 20.43 -13.65 7.74
CA LEU A 40 20.28 -13.51 9.18
C LEU A 40 21.63 -13.57 9.91
N ILE A 41 22.77 -13.61 9.22
CA ILE A 41 24.08 -13.70 9.87
C ILE A 41 25.11 -12.86 9.12
N LYS A 42 25.67 -11.86 9.82
CA LYS A 42 26.79 -10.96 9.45
C LYS A 42 26.48 -9.75 8.55
N HIS A 43 25.60 -8.88 9.00
CA HIS A 43 25.92 -7.46 8.94
C HIS A 43 26.18 -6.95 10.34
N ALA A 44 27.40 -6.46 10.56
CA ALA A 44 27.77 -5.68 11.72
C ALA A 44 26.70 -4.61 11.97
N LYS A 45 26.49 -4.24 13.24
CA LYS A 45 25.61 -3.15 13.67
C LYS A 45 26.08 -1.82 13.04
N THR A 46 25.84 -1.62 11.75
CA THR A 46 25.79 -0.28 11.17
C THR A 46 24.58 0.39 11.82
N PRO A 47 24.77 1.52 12.53
CA PRO A 47 23.64 2.26 13.06
C PRO A 47 22.71 2.56 11.89
N LYS A 48 21.44 2.14 11.99
CA LYS A 48 20.43 2.59 11.02
C LYS A 48 20.49 4.13 11.04
N PRO A 49 20.65 4.79 9.87
CA PRO A 49 20.70 6.24 9.84
C PRO A 49 19.47 6.78 10.55
N LYS A 50 19.70 7.66 11.51
CA LYS A 50 18.61 8.24 12.31
C LYS A 50 17.77 9.11 11.39
N LEU A 51 16.54 8.69 11.13
CA LEU A 51 15.61 9.46 10.32
C LEU A 51 15.31 10.81 11.01
N PRO A 52 15.19 11.91 10.26
CA PRO A 52 14.98 13.24 10.83
C PRO A 52 13.52 13.45 11.27
N PHE A 53 12.88 12.45 11.88
CA PHE A 53 11.51 12.52 12.34
C PHE A 53 11.41 12.23 13.83
N LYS A 54 10.43 12.84 14.47
CA LYS A 54 10.01 12.51 15.84
C LYS A 54 8.82 11.57 15.79
N THR A 55 8.85 10.52 16.60
CA THR A 55 7.73 9.60 16.75
C THR A 55 6.72 10.14 17.76
N HIS A 56 5.45 10.06 17.40
CA HIS A 56 4.31 10.39 18.26
C HIS A 56 3.21 9.35 18.07
N TYR A 57 2.18 9.44 18.91
CA TYR A 57 1.03 8.55 18.90
C TYR A 57 -0.26 9.35 19.00
N PHE A 58 -1.25 8.99 18.18
CA PHE A 58 -2.57 9.60 18.18
C PHE A 58 -3.61 8.59 18.70
N PRO A 59 -4.47 8.97 19.66
CA PRO A 59 -5.56 8.10 20.11
C PRO A 59 -6.64 8.03 19.02
N GLN A 60 -6.64 6.96 18.25
CA GLN A 60 -7.58 6.70 17.16
C GLN A 60 -8.73 5.80 17.62
N THR A 61 -9.93 6.04 17.09
CA THR A 61 -11.07 5.14 17.29
C THR A 61 -10.77 3.78 16.66
N LEU A 62 -11.02 2.69 17.38
CA LEU A 62 -10.77 1.35 16.88
C LEU A 62 -11.74 0.95 15.76
N ASP A 63 -13.02 1.33 15.90
CA ASP A 63 -14.08 1.03 14.94
C ASP A 63 -14.81 2.33 14.57
N HIS A 64 -14.66 2.75 13.32
CA HIS A 64 -15.27 3.97 12.79
C HIS A 64 -16.68 3.75 12.21
N PHE A 65 -17.17 2.52 12.17
CA PHE A 65 -18.42 2.15 11.49
C PHE A 65 -19.53 1.75 12.47
N THR A 66 -19.19 1.40 13.72
CA THR A 66 -20.16 1.08 14.77
C THR A 66 -20.38 2.26 15.72
N PHE A 67 -21.63 2.68 15.92
CA PHE A 67 -22.00 3.84 16.76
C PHE A 67 -22.72 3.48 18.07
N GLN A 68 -22.46 2.28 18.61
CA GLN A 68 -23.10 1.84 19.85
C GLN A 68 -22.37 2.40 21.08
N PRO A 69 -23.07 2.76 22.19
CA PRO A 69 -22.45 3.38 23.36
C PRO A 69 -21.28 2.61 23.99
N LYS A 70 -21.24 1.28 23.82
CA LYS A 70 -20.18 0.39 24.37
C LYS A 70 -19.09 0.03 23.35
N SER A 71 -19.16 0.53 22.11
CA SER A 71 -18.24 0.20 21.02
C SER A 71 -17.05 1.17 20.90
N SER A 72 -17.06 2.28 21.65
CA SER A 72 -15.99 3.29 21.63
C SER A 72 -14.72 2.81 22.32
N LYS A 73 -13.87 2.09 21.59
CA LYS A 73 -12.51 1.74 22.00
C LYS A 73 -11.50 2.61 21.24
N ILE A 74 -10.36 2.86 21.86
CA ILE A 74 -9.24 3.59 21.25
C ILE A 74 -7.99 2.72 21.17
N PHE A 75 -7.15 2.99 20.17
CA PHE A 75 -5.78 2.52 20.11
C PHE A 75 -4.86 3.70 19.76
N TYR A 76 -3.56 3.56 20.04
CA TYR A 76 -2.58 4.62 19.80
C TYR A 76 -1.87 4.39 18.47
N GLN A 77 -2.35 5.05 17.41
CA GLN A 77 -1.76 4.97 16.07
C GLN A 77 -0.45 5.77 16.02
N LYS A 78 0.65 5.11 15.66
CA LYS A 78 1.97 5.75 15.54
C LYS A 78 1.98 6.69 14.34
N TYR A 79 2.68 7.80 14.45
CA TYR A 79 3.03 8.64 13.31
C TYR A 79 4.39 9.30 13.52
N LEU A 80 5.02 9.68 12.42
CA LEU A 80 6.28 10.39 12.40
C LEU A 80 6.04 11.82 11.94
N ILE A 81 6.69 12.79 12.59
CA ILE A 81 6.57 14.21 12.25
C ILE A 81 7.94 14.84 12.05
N ASN A 82 8.07 15.68 11.02
CA ASN A 82 9.21 16.56 10.82
C ASN A 82 8.72 17.99 10.62
N THR A 83 9.11 18.87 11.55
CA THR A 83 8.74 20.29 11.58
C THR A 83 9.88 21.20 11.13
N HIS A 84 10.98 20.65 10.61
CA HIS A 84 12.24 21.38 10.41
C HIS A 84 12.08 22.55 9.43
N TYR A 85 11.30 22.36 8.36
CA TYR A 85 11.04 23.37 7.33
C TYR A 85 9.67 24.03 7.44
N TRP A 86 8.88 23.67 8.44
CA TRP A 86 7.50 24.12 8.52
C TRP A 86 7.42 25.58 8.98
N HIS A 87 6.63 26.37 8.27
CA HIS A 87 6.24 27.72 8.68
C HIS A 87 4.73 27.79 8.87
N LYS A 88 4.27 28.64 9.81
CA LYS A 88 2.85 28.87 10.04
C LYS A 88 2.16 29.29 8.72
N GLY A 89 1.10 28.57 8.35
CA GLY A 89 0.38 28.76 7.08
C GLY A 89 0.93 27.94 5.90
N GLY A 90 2.04 27.22 6.07
CA GLY A 90 2.55 26.25 5.10
C GLY A 90 1.70 24.96 5.07
N PRO A 91 1.72 24.21 3.96
CA PRO A 91 0.95 23.00 3.78
C PRO A 91 1.47 21.86 4.68
N ILE A 92 0.65 20.82 4.81
CA ILE A 92 1.04 19.56 5.42
C ILE A 92 1.17 18.52 4.30
N PHE A 93 2.35 17.94 4.16
CA PHE A 93 2.57 16.78 3.32
C PHE A 93 2.34 15.52 4.15
N VAL A 94 1.33 14.75 3.76
CA VAL A 94 0.89 13.55 4.45
C VAL A 94 1.21 12.32 3.62
N TYR A 95 1.96 11.39 4.19
CA TYR A 95 2.12 10.05 3.66
C TYR A 95 1.15 9.12 4.38
N THR A 96 0.26 8.49 3.61
CA THR A 96 -0.66 7.47 4.11
C THR A 96 0.07 6.13 4.15
N GLY A 97 0.50 5.70 5.33
CA GLY A 97 1.13 4.39 5.54
C GLY A 97 0.32 3.24 4.96
N ASN A 98 1.03 2.19 4.59
CA ASN A 98 0.48 0.99 3.99
C ASN A 98 0.92 -0.24 4.81
N GLU A 99 1.14 -1.39 4.20
CA GLU A 99 1.24 -2.70 4.87
C GLU A 99 2.62 -2.98 5.50
N GLY A 100 3.34 -1.94 5.91
CA GLY A 100 4.72 -2.04 6.38
C GLY A 100 5.04 -1.05 7.50
N ASN A 101 6.23 -1.19 8.06
CA ASN A 101 6.65 -0.32 9.15
C ASN A 101 6.88 1.11 8.65
N ILE A 102 6.29 2.11 9.32
CA ILE A 102 6.29 3.49 8.84
C ILE A 102 7.70 4.11 8.74
N GLU A 103 8.65 3.71 9.59
CA GLU A 103 10.04 4.19 9.46
C GLU A 103 10.69 3.73 8.15
N TRP A 104 10.30 2.58 7.60
CA TRP A 104 10.80 2.13 6.30
C TRP A 104 10.31 3.05 5.18
N PHE A 105 9.04 3.45 5.19
CA PHE A 105 8.52 4.39 4.19
C PHE A 105 9.13 5.78 4.34
N ALA A 106 9.30 6.29 5.57
CA ALA A 106 9.97 7.56 5.80
C ALA A 106 11.45 7.57 5.36
N ALA A 107 12.12 6.41 5.37
CA ALA A 107 13.48 6.27 4.87
C ALA A 107 13.58 6.23 3.33
N ASN A 108 12.53 5.77 2.65
CA ASN A 108 12.55 5.53 1.20
C ASN A 108 11.75 6.56 0.39
N THR A 109 10.92 7.38 1.04
CA THR A 109 10.14 8.47 0.41
C THR A 109 10.86 9.82 0.58
N GLY A 110 12.12 9.88 0.13
CA GLY A 110 12.96 11.08 0.28
C GLY A 110 12.41 12.33 -0.42
N PHE A 111 11.69 12.16 -1.53
CA PHE A 111 11.14 13.27 -2.31
C PHE A 111 10.29 14.23 -1.48
N MET A 112 9.50 13.74 -0.52
CA MET A 112 8.69 14.60 0.37
C MET A 112 9.55 15.54 1.22
N LEU A 113 10.72 15.06 1.68
CA LEU A 113 11.71 15.88 2.40
C LEU A 113 12.38 16.88 1.46
N ASP A 114 12.75 16.46 0.25
CA ASP A 114 13.45 17.31 -0.72
C ASP A 114 12.64 18.55 -1.11
N ILE A 115 11.32 18.41 -1.26
CA ILE A 115 10.43 19.53 -1.61
C ILE A 115 9.95 20.33 -0.40
N ALA A 116 10.13 19.83 0.83
CA ALA A 116 9.64 20.48 2.04
C ALA A 116 10.12 21.93 2.22
N PRO A 117 11.40 22.30 1.97
CA PRO A 117 11.88 23.68 2.08
C PRO A 117 11.18 24.63 1.12
N LYS A 118 10.94 24.19 -0.12
CA LYS A 118 10.29 25.00 -1.16
C LYS A 118 8.87 25.38 -0.76
N PHE A 119 8.14 24.44 -0.18
CA PHE A 119 6.75 24.63 0.22
C PHE A 119 6.58 25.09 1.66
N LYS A 120 7.65 25.15 2.45
CA LYS A 120 7.59 25.43 3.89
C LYS A 120 6.69 24.43 4.62
N ALA A 121 6.77 23.17 4.22
CA ALA A 121 5.78 22.15 4.57
C ALA A 121 6.09 21.46 5.91
N LEU A 122 5.02 21.09 6.62
CA LEU A 122 5.06 20.09 7.69
C LEU A 122 5.01 18.70 7.07
N LEU A 123 5.82 17.76 7.54
CA LEU A 123 5.75 16.38 7.08
C LEU A 123 5.17 15.49 8.16
N VAL A 124 4.20 14.65 7.75
CA VAL A 124 3.56 13.65 8.60
C VAL A 124 3.53 12.32 7.86
N PHE A 125 4.09 11.27 8.46
CA PHE A 125 3.95 9.89 8.00
C PHE A 125 3.10 9.13 9.01
N ILE A 126 1.93 8.66 8.60
CA ILE A 126 0.97 7.97 9.47
C ILE A 126 1.16 6.46 9.27
N GLU A 127 1.34 5.70 10.36
CA GLU A 127 1.43 4.23 10.30
C GLU A 127 0.07 3.57 10.01
#